data_AF-A0A661U2L7-F1
#
_entry.id   AF-A0A661U2L7-F1
#
_cell.length_a   1.000
_cell.length_b   1.000
_cell.length_c   1.000
_cell.angle_alpha   90.00
_cell.angle_beta   90.00
_cell.angle_gamma   90.00
#
_symmetry.space_group_name_H-M   'P 1'
#
loop_
_entity.id
_entity.type
_entity.pdbx_description
1 polymer ?
#
loop_
_entity_poly.entity_id
_entity_poly.type
_entity_poly.pdbx_seq_one_letter_code
_entity_poly.pdbx_strand_id
1 'polypeptide(L)'
;MYRFIMSLMLVLPVSVFSALNYLQEDITNDTTWTIQDSPVYIYGNITVKNGATLTIMSGVEVYFMLVEGDGGFREGSELYIADGKLIAEGTQLLPVIFTSGGDIRSDGDWGCIAVEDDSVVNLNHCVIEYAKAGLIFWNLSSMSEMASSVNYCRIYHSSEVGILFYNSSPTINFNSIKNNRYGIQTQGLSSPTVNYNDICSNYSYNFRNLSGLNQDATSNWWGTTNINEIEANIYDYYDNHNYGVVDYTPFLESSYFNEGGIGDKSLGWLRSIFVP
;
A
#
# COMPACT_ATOMS: atom_id res chain seq x y z
N MET A 1 -31.92 -41.46 55.27
CA MET A 1 -32.00 -40.07 54.77
C MET A 1 -30.66 -39.76 54.09
N TYR A 2 -30.54 -40.06 52.79
CA TYR A 2 -29.29 -39.88 52.04
C TYR A 2 -29.15 -38.42 51.62
N ARG A 3 -28.09 -37.74 52.09
CA ARG A 3 -27.75 -36.38 51.68
C ARG A 3 -26.84 -36.46 50.45
N PHE A 4 -27.38 -36.08 49.29
CA PHE A 4 -26.60 -35.83 48.08
C PHE A 4 -25.79 -34.53 48.27
N ILE A 5 -24.46 -34.61 48.20
CA ILE A 5 -23.59 -33.43 48.10
C ILE A 5 -23.44 -33.13 46.61
N MET A 6 -24.06 -32.04 46.17
CA MET A 6 -23.96 -31.53 44.81
C MET A 6 -22.64 -30.75 44.71
N SER A 7 -21.63 -31.35 44.08
CA SER A 7 -20.36 -30.68 43.79
C SER A 7 -20.58 -29.72 42.63
N LEU A 8 -20.54 -28.42 42.91
CA LEU A 8 -20.54 -27.37 41.90
C LEU A 8 -19.16 -27.36 41.20
N MET A 9 -19.08 -27.94 40.00
CA MET A 9 -17.89 -27.80 39.16
C MET A 9 -17.83 -26.36 38.63
N LEU A 10 -16.86 -25.60 39.13
CA LEU A 10 -16.48 -24.30 38.57
C LEU A 10 -15.84 -24.55 37.20
N VAL A 11 -16.58 -24.30 36.11
CA VAL A 11 -16.00 -24.26 34.77
C VAL A 11 -15.35 -22.89 34.62
N LEU A 12 -14.03 -22.83 34.79
CA LEU A 12 -13.27 -21.63 34.44
C LEU A 12 -13.33 -21.45 32.92
N PRO A 13 -13.56 -20.24 32.39
CA PRO A 13 -13.48 -20.00 30.96
C PRO A 13 -12.07 -20.38 30.50
N VAL A 14 -11.98 -21.36 29.60
CA VAL A 14 -10.75 -21.62 28.87
C VAL A 14 -10.53 -20.40 27.98
N SER A 15 -9.55 -19.56 28.33
CA SER A 15 -9.08 -18.53 27.41
C SER A 15 -8.55 -19.23 26.18
N VAL A 16 -9.31 -19.18 25.08
CA VAL A 16 -8.79 -19.58 23.78
C VAL A 16 -7.71 -18.56 23.44
N PHE A 17 -6.44 -18.95 23.56
CA PHE A 17 -5.38 -18.20 22.92
C PHE A 17 -5.68 -18.25 21.42
N SER A 18 -6.07 -17.10 20.84
CA SER A 18 -6.02 -16.94 19.40
C SER A 18 -4.56 -17.13 19.01
N ALA A 19 -4.26 -18.19 18.26
CA ALA A 19 -2.96 -18.30 17.62
C ALA A 19 -2.78 -17.06 16.76
N LEU A 20 -1.58 -16.46 16.80
CA LEU A 20 -1.24 -15.36 15.90
C LEU A 20 -1.53 -15.78 14.45
N ASN A 21 -2.22 -14.92 13.70
CA ASN A 21 -2.62 -15.18 12.31
C ASN A 21 -1.41 -15.02 11.37
N TYR A 22 -0.43 -15.92 11.50
CA TYR A 22 0.71 -16.01 10.59
C TYR A 22 0.29 -16.71 9.32
N LEU A 23 0.37 -15.97 8.23
CA LEU A 23 0.22 -16.48 6.88
C LEU A 23 1.60 -16.86 6.33
N GLN A 24 1.75 -18.14 6.01
CA GLN A 24 2.98 -18.75 5.49
C GLN A 24 2.73 -19.54 4.19
N GLU A 25 1.49 -19.57 3.72
CA GLU A 25 1.08 -20.28 2.52
C GLU A 25 0.33 -19.35 1.57
N ASP A 26 0.49 -19.62 0.27
CA ASP A 26 -0.19 -18.89 -0.79
C ASP A 26 -1.72 -18.97 -0.68
N ILE A 27 -2.37 -17.90 -1.09
CA ILE A 27 -3.83 -17.81 -1.18
C ILE A 27 -4.24 -18.34 -2.56
N THR A 28 -4.81 -19.53 -2.56
CA THR A 28 -5.23 -20.25 -3.78
C THR A 28 -6.75 -20.39 -3.92
N ASN A 29 -7.50 -19.89 -2.94
CA ASN A 29 -8.96 -19.81 -2.96
C ASN A 29 -9.38 -18.43 -2.45
N ASP A 30 -10.57 -18.00 -2.86
CA ASP A 30 -11.15 -16.73 -2.38
C ASP A 30 -11.12 -16.67 -0.86
N THR A 31 -10.51 -15.60 -0.34
CA THR A 31 -10.24 -15.41 1.08
C THR A 31 -10.67 -14.00 1.47
N THR A 32 -11.32 -13.86 2.61
CA THR A 32 -11.70 -12.56 3.16
C THR A 32 -11.10 -12.39 4.54
N TRP A 33 -10.30 -11.33 4.74
CA TRP A 33 -9.84 -10.91 6.06
C TRP A 33 -10.74 -9.82 6.60
N THR A 34 -11.22 -10.03 7.80
CA THR A 34 -12.11 -9.16 8.54
C THR A 34 -11.39 -8.59 9.77
N ILE A 35 -12.00 -7.60 10.43
CA ILE A 35 -11.44 -7.03 11.65
C ILE A 35 -11.20 -8.08 12.75
N GLN A 36 -11.95 -9.19 12.75
CA GLN A 36 -11.76 -10.30 13.67
C GLN A 36 -10.47 -11.10 13.41
N ASP A 37 -9.95 -11.03 12.18
CA ASP A 37 -8.69 -11.66 11.78
C ASP A 37 -7.48 -10.76 12.02
N SER A 38 -7.71 -9.49 12.40
CA SER A 38 -6.64 -8.52 12.60
C SER A 38 -5.98 -8.65 13.98
N PRO A 39 -4.65 -8.50 14.08
CA PRO A 39 -3.69 -8.33 12.99
C PRO A 39 -3.40 -9.63 12.23
N VAL A 40 -3.20 -9.52 10.92
CA VAL A 40 -2.67 -10.60 10.06
C VAL A 40 -1.17 -10.39 9.89
N TYR A 41 -0.38 -11.44 10.02
CA TYR A 41 1.08 -11.39 9.87
C TYR A 41 1.50 -12.15 8.62
N ILE A 42 2.15 -11.47 7.69
CA ILE A 42 2.74 -12.08 6.49
C ILE A 42 4.21 -12.37 6.77
N TYR A 43 4.61 -13.63 6.61
CA TYR A 43 5.99 -14.06 6.77
C TYR A 43 6.53 -14.61 5.45
N GLY A 44 7.56 -13.95 4.91
CA GLY A 44 8.10 -14.26 3.58
C GLY A 44 7.15 -13.83 2.47
N ASN A 45 7.12 -14.61 1.39
CA ASN A 45 6.39 -14.26 0.18
C ASN A 45 5.06 -15.02 0.14
N ILE A 46 3.97 -14.28 0.12
CA ILE A 46 2.62 -14.83 -0.03
C ILE A 46 2.07 -14.42 -1.38
N THR A 47 1.63 -15.40 -2.16
CA THR A 47 1.05 -15.18 -3.48
C THR A 47 -0.45 -15.42 -3.45
N VAL A 48 -1.22 -14.46 -3.97
CA VAL A 48 -2.62 -14.64 -4.36
C VAL A 48 -2.63 -15.10 -5.82
N LYS A 49 -3.07 -16.35 -6.06
CA LYS A 49 -2.95 -17.02 -7.38
C LYS A 49 -4.11 -17.95 -7.69
N ASN A 50 -4.09 -18.57 -8.88
CA ASN A 50 -5.11 -19.51 -9.38
C ASN A 50 -6.50 -18.87 -9.53
N GLY A 51 -6.56 -17.59 -9.91
CA GLY A 51 -7.77 -16.79 -10.02
C GLY A 51 -8.39 -16.37 -8.68
N ALA A 52 -7.74 -16.65 -7.55
CA ALA A 52 -8.25 -16.33 -6.22
C ALA A 52 -8.35 -14.81 -6.00
N THR A 53 -9.33 -14.41 -5.20
CA THR A 53 -9.49 -13.05 -4.70
C THR A 53 -9.18 -12.99 -3.21
N LEU A 54 -8.20 -12.18 -2.82
CA LEU A 54 -8.03 -11.73 -1.44
C LEU A 54 -8.81 -10.43 -1.23
N THR A 55 -9.84 -10.49 -0.39
CA THR A 55 -10.60 -9.31 0.05
C THR A 55 -10.18 -8.94 1.46
N ILE A 56 -9.80 -7.68 1.69
CA ILE A 56 -9.40 -7.17 3.01
C ILE A 56 -10.36 -6.06 3.41
N MET A 57 -11.11 -6.30 4.47
CA MET A 57 -12.16 -5.39 4.94
C MET A 57 -11.58 -4.25 5.80
N SER A 58 -12.33 -3.16 5.89
CA SER A 58 -11.97 -1.96 6.65
C SER A 58 -11.48 -2.25 8.09
N GLY A 59 -10.37 -1.62 8.47
CA GLY A 59 -9.78 -1.71 9.81
C GLY A 59 -8.80 -2.87 10.01
N VAL A 60 -8.63 -3.75 9.02
CA VAL A 60 -7.62 -4.80 9.10
C VAL A 60 -6.21 -4.21 9.02
N GLU A 61 -5.39 -4.55 9.99
CA GLU A 61 -3.93 -4.35 9.97
C GLU A 61 -3.22 -5.63 9.49
N VAL A 62 -2.32 -5.46 8.53
CA VAL A 62 -1.44 -6.47 7.93
C VAL A 62 0.01 -6.09 8.22
N TYR A 63 0.71 -6.97 8.92
CA TYR A 63 2.09 -6.79 9.37
C TYR A 63 3.02 -7.70 8.57
N PHE A 64 3.97 -7.10 7.85
CA PHE A 64 4.98 -7.83 7.09
C PHE A 64 6.21 -8.06 7.96
N MET A 65 6.54 -9.33 8.23
CA MET A 65 7.63 -9.69 9.12
C MET A 65 8.99 -9.43 8.47
N LEU A 66 9.99 -9.06 9.28
CA LEU A 66 11.35 -8.87 8.80
C LEU A 66 11.95 -10.22 8.41
N VAL A 67 12.27 -10.36 7.13
CA VAL A 67 12.92 -11.55 6.55
C VAL A 67 14.07 -11.04 5.69
N GLU A 68 15.22 -11.74 5.72
CA GLU A 68 16.34 -11.45 4.82
C GLU A 68 16.42 -12.51 3.72
N GLY A 69 16.65 -12.08 2.48
CA GLY A 69 17.04 -12.98 1.39
C GLY A 69 15.99 -14.01 0.95
N ASP A 70 14.70 -13.67 0.99
CA ASP A 70 13.59 -14.53 0.55
C ASP A 70 13.46 -14.70 -0.98
N GLY A 71 14.30 -14.02 -1.76
CA GLY A 71 14.31 -14.14 -3.22
C GLY A 71 13.18 -13.38 -3.92
N GLY A 72 12.55 -12.45 -3.19
CA GLY A 72 11.53 -11.55 -3.68
C GLY A 72 12.00 -10.46 -4.66
N PHE A 73 11.07 -9.67 -5.21
CA PHE A 73 11.35 -8.47 -6.02
C PHE A 73 12.15 -7.42 -5.24
N ARG A 74 11.91 -7.38 -3.93
CA ARG A 74 12.56 -6.54 -2.94
C ARG A 74 12.71 -7.39 -1.70
N GLU A 75 13.92 -7.84 -1.39
CA GLU A 75 14.18 -8.75 -0.26
C GLU A 75 13.38 -8.36 1.00
N GLY A 76 12.70 -9.32 1.63
CA GLY A 76 11.81 -9.09 2.76
C GLY A 76 10.37 -9.47 2.43
N SER A 77 9.54 -9.67 3.47
CA SER A 77 8.19 -10.22 3.27
C SER A 77 7.36 -9.40 2.27
N GLU A 78 6.61 -10.10 1.42
CA GLU A 78 5.93 -9.53 0.27
C GLU A 78 4.55 -10.16 0.06
N LEU A 79 3.64 -9.37 -0.53
CA LEU A 79 2.35 -9.84 -1.01
C LEU A 79 2.34 -9.74 -2.54
N TYR A 80 2.32 -10.91 -3.19
CA TYR A 80 2.30 -11.05 -4.64
C TYR A 80 0.89 -11.31 -5.14
N ILE A 81 0.46 -10.60 -6.17
CA ILE A 81 -0.75 -10.90 -6.91
C ILE A 81 -0.33 -11.36 -8.29
N ALA A 82 -0.42 -12.67 -8.54
CA ALA A 82 0.02 -13.32 -9.76
C ALA A 82 -1.01 -14.38 -10.17
N ASP A 83 -1.77 -14.11 -11.24
CA ASP A 83 -3.01 -14.82 -11.57
C ASP A 83 -4.03 -14.74 -10.42
N GLY A 84 -4.25 -13.54 -9.88
CA GLY A 84 -5.12 -13.32 -8.73
C GLY A 84 -5.66 -11.90 -8.63
N LYS A 85 -6.39 -11.62 -7.55
CA LYS A 85 -6.95 -10.30 -7.27
C LYS A 85 -6.76 -9.88 -5.81
N LEU A 86 -6.45 -8.61 -5.60
CA LEU A 86 -6.49 -7.97 -4.29
C LEU A 86 -7.57 -6.87 -4.28
N ILE A 87 -8.49 -6.96 -3.33
CA ILE A 87 -9.50 -5.93 -3.08
C ILE A 87 -9.37 -5.51 -1.62
N ALA A 88 -8.94 -4.28 -1.36
CA ALA A 88 -8.86 -3.73 -0.01
C ALA A 88 -9.86 -2.57 0.15
N GLU A 89 -10.88 -2.79 0.98
CA GLU A 89 -12.02 -1.89 1.16
C GLU A 89 -11.93 -1.17 2.51
N GLY A 90 -10.93 -0.28 2.62
CA GLY A 90 -10.81 0.62 3.76
C GLY A 90 -11.91 1.67 3.80
N THR A 91 -11.97 2.40 4.92
CA THR A 91 -12.74 3.64 5.01
C THR A 91 -11.86 4.75 5.59
N GLN A 92 -12.30 6.00 5.47
CA GLN A 92 -11.59 7.12 6.10
C GLN A 92 -11.38 6.96 7.61
N LEU A 93 -12.34 6.33 8.31
CA LEU A 93 -12.28 6.11 9.76
C LEU A 93 -11.53 4.82 10.14
N LEU A 94 -11.64 3.80 9.30
CA LEU A 94 -11.06 2.48 9.51
C LEU A 94 -10.33 2.06 8.22
N PRO A 95 -9.12 2.60 7.98
CA PRO A 95 -8.34 2.22 6.81
C PRO A 95 -7.88 0.75 6.92
N VAL A 96 -7.56 0.14 5.78
CA VAL A 96 -6.74 -1.08 5.76
C VAL A 96 -5.27 -0.66 5.86
N ILE A 97 -4.50 -1.28 6.75
CA ILE A 97 -3.11 -0.88 7.01
C ILE A 97 -2.16 -2.02 6.60
N PHE A 98 -1.19 -1.71 5.74
CA PHE A 98 -0.06 -2.56 5.37
C PHE A 98 1.22 -1.93 5.93
N THR A 99 1.87 -2.59 6.89
CA THR A 99 2.97 -1.98 7.67
C THR A 99 4.03 -3.00 8.09
N SER A 100 5.13 -2.50 8.63
CA SER A 100 6.22 -3.29 9.19
C SER A 100 5.80 -4.07 10.45
N GLY A 101 6.17 -5.35 10.48
CA GLY A 101 6.13 -6.28 11.62
C GLY A 101 7.28 -6.12 12.61
N GLY A 102 8.18 -5.15 12.42
CA GLY A 102 9.32 -4.89 13.30
C GLY A 102 8.92 -4.21 14.62
N ASP A 103 9.67 -4.52 15.69
CA ASP A 103 9.50 -3.88 17.00
C ASP A 103 9.74 -2.36 16.93
N ILE A 104 10.67 -1.94 16.06
CA ILE A 104 10.93 -0.55 15.69
C ILE A 104 10.79 -0.46 14.18
N ARG A 105 9.76 0.26 13.72
CA ARG A 105 9.48 0.40 12.29
C ARG A 105 10.50 1.31 11.62
N SER A 106 11.04 0.87 10.49
CA SER A 106 11.99 1.59 9.67
C SER A 106 11.65 1.44 8.18
N ASP A 107 11.95 2.46 7.39
CA ASP A 107 11.79 2.41 5.93
C ASP A 107 12.57 1.21 5.37
N GLY A 108 11.90 0.33 4.62
CA GLY A 108 12.51 -0.84 4.00
C GLY A 108 12.46 -2.12 4.84
N ASP A 109 11.70 -2.14 5.94
CA ASP A 109 11.52 -3.32 6.80
C ASP A 109 10.86 -4.52 6.09
N TRP A 110 10.12 -4.26 5.01
CA TRP A 110 9.47 -5.28 4.18
C TRP A 110 9.57 -4.95 2.70
N GLY A 111 9.33 -5.93 1.83
CA GLY A 111 9.61 -5.81 0.41
C GLY A 111 8.63 -4.88 -0.31
N CYS A 112 7.47 -5.42 -0.68
CA CYS A 112 6.45 -4.71 -1.43
C CYS A 112 5.10 -5.45 -1.52
N ILE A 113 4.09 -4.75 -2.00
CA ILE A 113 2.93 -5.36 -2.66
C ILE A 113 3.20 -5.33 -4.17
N ALA A 114 3.34 -6.51 -4.78
CA ALA A 114 3.66 -6.66 -6.20
C ALA A 114 2.47 -7.23 -6.98
N VAL A 115 2.25 -6.71 -8.18
CA VAL A 115 1.17 -7.10 -9.08
C VAL A 115 1.78 -7.47 -10.42
N GLU A 116 1.57 -8.70 -10.86
CA GLU A 116 2.12 -9.23 -12.11
C GLU A 116 1.04 -9.51 -13.15
N ASP A 117 1.40 -9.30 -14.41
CA ASP A 117 0.62 -9.66 -15.59
C ASP A 117 -0.82 -9.13 -15.50
N ASP A 118 -1.82 -9.91 -15.90
CA ASP A 118 -3.23 -9.46 -15.93
C ASP A 118 -3.93 -9.53 -14.55
N SER A 119 -3.15 -9.56 -13.46
CA SER A 119 -3.69 -9.51 -12.10
C SER A 119 -4.29 -8.15 -11.77
N VAL A 120 -5.28 -8.13 -10.87
CA VAL A 120 -6.05 -6.91 -10.55
C VAL A 120 -5.88 -6.53 -9.09
N VAL A 121 -5.58 -5.26 -8.84
CA VAL A 121 -5.52 -4.69 -7.49
C VAL A 121 -6.39 -3.45 -7.41
N ASN A 122 -7.33 -3.46 -6.46
CA ASN A 122 -8.19 -2.34 -6.13
C ASN A 122 -8.04 -1.99 -4.66
N LEU A 123 -7.42 -0.84 -4.40
CA LEU A 123 -7.19 -0.33 -3.05
C LEU A 123 -8.01 0.93 -2.82
N ASN A 124 -8.79 0.94 -1.75
CA ASN A 124 -9.56 2.09 -1.32
C ASN A 124 -9.26 2.38 0.17
N HIS A 125 -8.94 3.63 0.50
CA HIS A 125 -8.65 4.05 1.88
C HIS A 125 -7.64 3.14 2.60
N CYS A 126 -6.53 2.81 1.93
CA CYS A 126 -5.45 2.02 2.52
C CYS A 126 -4.31 2.91 3.03
N VAL A 127 -3.52 2.37 3.95
CA VAL A 127 -2.23 2.91 4.37
C VAL A 127 -1.16 1.88 4.02
N ILE A 128 -0.13 2.28 3.30
CA ILE A 128 1.03 1.45 2.95
C ILE A 128 2.27 2.20 3.45
N GLU A 129 2.97 1.62 4.42
CA GLU A 129 4.12 2.27 5.07
C GLU A 129 5.29 1.33 5.35
N TYR A 130 6.51 1.89 5.40
CA TYR A 130 7.76 1.22 5.78
C TYR A 130 8.25 0.12 4.82
N ALA A 131 7.75 0.10 3.58
CA ALA A 131 8.19 -0.85 2.56
C ALA A 131 9.54 -0.47 1.94
N LYS A 132 10.16 -1.36 1.18
CA LYS A 132 11.20 -0.97 0.21
C LYS A 132 10.54 -0.27 -0.96
N ALA A 133 9.53 -0.92 -1.55
CA ALA A 133 8.63 -0.30 -2.51
C ALA A 133 7.18 -0.49 -2.04
N GLY A 134 6.39 0.57 -1.96
CA GLY A 134 5.00 0.45 -1.50
C GLY A 134 4.16 -0.44 -2.42
N LEU A 135 4.11 -0.10 -3.70
CA LEU A 135 3.41 -0.84 -4.75
C LEU A 135 4.28 -1.00 -5.99
N ILE A 136 4.26 -2.19 -6.59
CA ILE A 136 4.89 -2.48 -7.88
C ILE A 136 3.86 -3.09 -8.82
N PHE A 137 3.71 -2.51 -10.00
CA PHE A 137 2.92 -3.07 -11.10
C PHE A 137 3.84 -3.47 -12.25
N TRP A 138 3.74 -4.73 -12.70
CA TRP A 138 4.66 -5.34 -13.65
C TRP A 138 3.91 -6.04 -14.79
N ASN A 139 4.06 -5.54 -16.01
CA ASN A 139 3.51 -6.09 -17.26
C ASN A 139 1.98 -6.25 -17.30
N LEU A 140 1.24 -5.34 -16.68
CA LEU A 140 -0.23 -5.34 -16.75
C LEU A 140 -0.70 -4.95 -18.16
N SER A 141 -1.49 -5.82 -18.81
CA SER A 141 -2.06 -5.46 -20.11
C SER A 141 -3.08 -4.32 -19.95
N SER A 142 -3.03 -3.36 -20.86
CA SER A 142 -3.96 -2.22 -20.90
C SER A 142 -5.38 -2.62 -21.36
N MET A 143 -5.64 -3.91 -21.58
CA MET A 143 -6.86 -4.44 -22.21
C MET A 143 -7.86 -5.01 -21.19
N SER A 144 -7.54 -5.01 -19.90
CA SER A 144 -8.42 -5.50 -18.84
C SER A 144 -9.61 -4.55 -18.60
N GLU A 145 -10.84 -5.06 -18.70
CA GLU A 145 -12.05 -4.36 -18.26
C GLU A 145 -12.07 -4.09 -16.74
N MET A 146 -11.21 -4.78 -15.97
CA MET A 146 -11.00 -4.62 -14.54
C MET A 146 -9.61 -4.03 -14.28
N ALA A 147 -9.36 -2.81 -14.75
CA ALA A 147 -8.08 -2.15 -14.53
C ALA A 147 -7.82 -1.92 -13.03
N SER A 148 -6.57 -2.15 -12.62
CA SER A 148 -6.13 -1.87 -11.24
C SER A 148 -6.29 -0.39 -10.89
N SER A 149 -6.69 -0.12 -9.65
CA SER A 149 -6.94 1.23 -9.16
C SER A 149 -6.47 1.41 -7.71
N VAL A 150 -5.89 2.57 -7.42
CA VAL A 150 -5.43 2.94 -6.09
C VAL A 150 -6.04 4.30 -5.76
N ASN A 151 -6.95 4.32 -4.77
CA ASN A 151 -7.73 5.50 -4.46
C ASN A 151 -7.77 5.79 -2.96
N TYR A 152 -7.71 7.07 -2.58
CA TYR A 152 -7.84 7.51 -1.18
C TYR A 152 -6.81 6.90 -0.23
N CYS A 153 -5.67 6.44 -0.75
CA CYS A 153 -4.63 5.77 0.01
C CYS A 153 -3.55 6.75 0.50
N ARG A 154 -2.84 6.37 1.56
CA ARG A 154 -1.59 7.01 2.01
C ARG A 154 -0.43 6.05 1.77
N ILE A 155 0.58 6.50 1.04
CA ILE A 155 1.75 5.69 0.68
C ILE A 155 3.00 6.48 1.07
N TYR A 156 3.67 6.06 2.13
CA TYR A 156 4.76 6.84 2.72
C TYR A 156 5.81 5.96 3.40
N HIS A 157 6.98 6.53 3.71
CA HIS A 157 8.09 5.80 4.35
C HIS A 157 8.57 4.58 3.54
N SER A 158 8.49 4.63 2.21
CA SER A 158 9.15 3.63 1.37
C SER A 158 10.63 4.00 1.14
N SER A 159 11.55 3.08 1.42
CA SER A 159 13.00 3.34 1.32
C SER A 159 13.48 3.52 -0.13
N GLU A 160 12.74 3.04 -1.12
CA GLU A 160 13.05 3.20 -2.54
C GLU A 160 12.00 3.98 -3.31
N VAL A 161 10.74 3.52 -3.32
CA VAL A 161 9.69 4.13 -4.16
C VAL A 161 8.30 3.90 -3.57
N GLY A 162 7.43 4.90 -3.60
CA GLY A 162 6.03 4.75 -3.22
C GLY A 162 5.28 3.83 -4.18
N ILE A 163 5.27 4.18 -5.47
CA ILE A 163 4.65 3.36 -6.53
C ILE A 163 5.56 3.24 -7.76
N LEU A 164 5.77 2.02 -8.23
CA LEU A 164 6.53 1.70 -9.44
C LEU A 164 5.62 1.09 -10.51
N PHE A 165 5.71 1.61 -11.73
CA PHE A 165 5.06 1.06 -12.91
C PHE A 165 6.10 0.56 -13.91
N TYR A 166 5.97 -0.69 -14.34
CA TYR A 166 6.77 -1.30 -15.41
C TYR A 166 5.85 -1.97 -16.41
N ASN A 167 5.76 -1.41 -17.63
CA ASN A 167 4.79 -1.84 -18.66
C ASN A 167 3.36 -1.98 -18.10
N SER A 168 2.91 -1.01 -17.31
CA SER A 168 1.61 -1.06 -16.63
C SER A 168 0.98 0.32 -16.57
N SER A 169 -0.36 0.40 -16.69
CA SER A 169 -1.09 1.68 -16.73
C SER A 169 -2.33 1.69 -15.83
N PRO A 170 -2.20 1.48 -14.51
CA PRO A 170 -3.32 1.59 -13.57
C PRO A 170 -3.78 3.05 -13.37
N THR A 171 -4.89 3.21 -12.65
CA THR A 171 -5.41 4.52 -12.25
C THR A 171 -5.05 4.86 -10.81
N ILE A 172 -4.49 6.05 -10.58
CA ILE A 172 -3.98 6.50 -9.28
C ILE A 172 -4.62 7.85 -8.98
N ASN A 173 -5.64 7.87 -8.13
CA ASN A 173 -6.37 9.09 -7.83
C ASN A 173 -6.57 9.34 -6.34
N PHE A 174 -6.59 10.61 -5.94
CA PHE A 174 -6.93 11.00 -4.57
C PHE A 174 -6.03 10.32 -3.53
N ASN A 175 -4.73 10.15 -3.79
CA ASN A 175 -3.79 9.54 -2.85
C ASN A 175 -2.83 10.56 -2.26
N SER A 176 -2.30 10.27 -1.08
CA SER A 176 -1.20 11.01 -0.45
C SER A 176 0.09 10.20 -0.54
N ILE A 177 1.05 10.65 -1.35
CA ILE A 177 2.30 9.95 -1.67
C ILE A 177 3.48 10.84 -1.22
N LYS A 178 3.95 10.61 0.01
CA LYS A 178 4.90 11.50 0.70
C LYS A 178 5.98 10.72 1.43
N ASN A 179 7.11 11.33 1.75
CA ASN A 179 8.17 10.73 2.57
C ASN A 179 8.67 9.36 2.05
N ASN A 180 8.64 9.15 0.74
CA ASN A 180 9.32 8.04 0.09
C ASN A 180 10.62 8.57 -0.53
N ARG A 181 11.57 7.71 -0.87
CA ARG A 181 12.73 8.16 -1.66
C ARG A 181 12.29 8.74 -3.01
N TYR A 182 11.51 7.99 -3.78
CA TYR A 182 10.78 8.50 -4.95
C TYR A 182 9.28 8.33 -4.72
N GLY A 183 8.46 9.32 -5.07
CA GLY A 183 7.01 9.21 -4.95
C GLY A 183 6.45 8.18 -5.93
N ILE A 184 6.50 8.52 -7.21
CA ILE A 184 6.08 7.65 -8.32
C ILE A 184 7.24 7.47 -9.31
N GLN A 185 7.38 6.26 -9.87
CA GLN A 185 8.30 5.99 -10.95
C GLN A 185 7.65 5.20 -12.08
N THR A 186 7.87 5.60 -13.33
CA THR A 186 7.40 4.89 -14.53
C THR A 186 8.57 4.36 -15.36
N GLN A 187 8.41 3.17 -15.93
CA GLN A 187 9.39 2.50 -16.78
C GLN A 187 8.69 1.77 -17.95
N GLY A 188 9.46 1.43 -18.99
CA GLY A 188 8.97 0.66 -20.13
C GLY A 188 7.90 1.40 -20.92
N LEU A 189 6.77 0.73 -21.18
CA LEU A 189 5.60 1.27 -21.89
C LEU A 189 4.49 1.74 -20.94
N SER A 190 4.83 2.10 -19.71
CA SER A 190 3.86 2.56 -18.71
C SER A 190 3.26 3.92 -19.09
N SER A 191 1.95 4.04 -18.99
CA SER A 191 1.19 5.28 -19.17
C SER A 191 0.00 5.33 -18.20
N PRO A 192 0.23 5.24 -16.87
CA PRO A 192 -0.82 5.37 -15.87
C PRO A 192 -1.50 6.74 -15.92
N THR A 193 -2.74 6.80 -15.42
CA THR A 193 -3.43 8.06 -15.14
C THR A 193 -3.20 8.42 -13.68
N VAL A 194 -2.50 9.53 -13.42
CA VAL A 194 -2.12 9.97 -12.08
C VAL A 194 -2.66 11.37 -11.84
N ASN A 195 -3.87 11.50 -11.27
CA ASN A 195 -4.49 12.81 -11.05
C ASN A 195 -5.07 12.98 -9.64
N TYR A 196 -5.26 14.22 -9.19
CA TYR A 196 -5.88 14.54 -7.90
C TYR A 196 -5.15 13.96 -6.68
N ASN A 197 -3.85 13.69 -6.80
CA ASN A 197 -3.00 13.20 -5.72
C ASN A 197 -2.21 14.34 -5.09
N ASP A 198 -1.83 14.16 -3.83
CA ASP A 198 -0.77 14.90 -3.16
C ASP A 198 0.55 14.13 -3.35
N ILE A 199 1.47 14.62 -4.18
CA ILE A 199 2.76 13.99 -4.45
C ILE A 199 3.87 14.97 -4.08
N CYS A 200 4.30 14.94 -2.82
CA CYS A 200 5.23 15.93 -2.28
C CYS A 200 6.09 15.38 -1.14
N SER A 201 7.15 16.12 -0.77
CA SER A 201 8.05 15.75 0.34
C SER A 201 8.68 14.36 0.20
N ASN A 202 8.84 13.88 -1.04
CA ASN A 202 9.65 12.69 -1.32
C ASN A 202 11.14 13.11 -1.35
N TYR A 203 12.03 12.24 -0.88
CA TYR A 203 13.42 12.63 -0.57
C TYR A 203 14.31 12.90 -1.79
N SER A 204 13.92 12.45 -2.98
CA SER A 204 14.65 12.70 -4.22
C SER A 204 13.77 13.30 -5.32
N TYR A 205 12.72 12.61 -5.73
CA TYR A 205 11.78 13.11 -6.74
C TYR A 205 10.34 12.72 -6.37
N ASN A 206 9.40 13.61 -6.61
CA ASN A 206 7.97 13.34 -6.50
C ASN A 206 7.51 12.43 -7.64
N PHE A 207 7.96 12.69 -8.87
CA PHE A 207 7.69 11.86 -10.03
C PHE A 207 8.97 11.65 -10.84
N ARG A 208 9.29 10.39 -11.13
CA ARG A 208 10.45 10.00 -11.94
C ARG A 208 10.01 9.22 -13.17
N ASN A 209 10.01 9.86 -14.33
CA ASN A 209 9.72 9.20 -15.60
C ASN A 209 11.00 8.63 -16.22
N LEU A 210 11.10 7.30 -16.26
CA LEU A 210 12.17 6.56 -16.94
C LEU A 210 11.63 5.79 -18.15
N SER A 211 10.43 6.12 -18.61
CA SER A 211 9.85 5.61 -19.85
C SER A 211 10.09 6.61 -20.99
N GLY A 212 9.98 6.16 -22.23
CA GLY A 212 9.96 7.04 -23.40
C GLY A 212 8.60 7.70 -23.67
N LEU A 213 7.59 7.44 -22.84
CA LEU A 213 6.23 7.94 -22.99
C LEU A 213 6.01 9.16 -22.11
N ASN A 214 5.23 10.12 -22.59
CA ASN A 214 4.77 11.23 -21.78
C ASN A 214 3.75 10.72 -20.74
N GLN A 215 3.78 11.30 -19.56
CA GLN A 215 2.93 10.91 -18.43
C GLN A 215 1.92 12.02 -18.15
N ASP A 216 0.63 11.67 -18.08
CA ASP A 216 -0.39 12.58 -17.56
C ASP A 216 -0.33 12.55 -16.03
N ALA A 217 0.24 13.61 -15.47
CA ALA A 217 0.30 13.89 -14.04
C ALA A 217 -0.39 15.22 -13.71
N THR A 218 -1.43 15.57 -14.48
CA THR A 218 -2.17 16.81 -14.29
C THR A 218 -3.04 16.74 -13.03
N SER A 219 -3.52 17.87 -12.57
CA SER A 219 -4.43 18.02 -11.43
C SER A 219 -3.90 17.42 -10.12
N ASN A 220 -2.58 17.33 -9.92
CA ASN A 220 -1.96 16.94 -8.66
C ASN A 220 -1.48 18.14 -7.85
N TRP A 221 -1.38 17.98 -6.53
CA TRP A 221 -0.68 18.89 -5.63
C TRP A 221 0.77 18.44 -5.45
N TRP A 222 1.72 19.32 -5.76
CA TRP A 222 3.16 19.02 -5.75
C TRP A 222 3.87 19.50 -4.47
N GLY A 223 3.11 19.98 -3.48
CA GLY A 223 3.65 20.55 -2.24
C GLY A 223 3.90 22.05 -2.28
N THR A 224 3.82 22.66 -3.46
CA THR A 224 4.13 24.07 -3.71
C THR A 224 3.43 24.53 -4.99
N THR A 225 3.24 25.84 -5.14
CA THR A 225 2.82 26.48 -6.40
C THR A 225 3.99 27.11 -7.18
N ASN A 226 5.20 27.03 -6.63
CA ASN A 226 6.40 27.53 -7.29
C ASN A 226 6.86 26.54 -8.37
N ILE A 227 6.68 26.92 -9.63
CA ILE A 227 7.02 26.10 -10.81
C ILE A 227 8.44 25.55 -10.76
N ASN A 228 9.43 26.35 -10.37
CA ASN A 228 10.83 25.90 -10.33
C ASN A 228 11.04 24.79 -9.29
N GLU A 229 10.30 24.83 -8.17
CA GLU A 229 10.36 23.77 -7.16
C GLU A 229 9.62 22.51 -7.60
N ILE A 230 8.53 22.65 -8.36
CA ILE A 230 7.81 21.51 -8.96
C ILE A 230 8.74 20.79 -9.94
N GLU A 231 9.29 21.54 -10.90
CA GLU A 231 10.19 21.01 -11.92
C GLU A 231 11.45 20.39 -11.33
N ALA A 232 12.06 21.00 -10.29
CA ALA A 232 13.22 20.43 -9.62
C ALA A 232 12.94 19.09 -8.91
N ASN A 233 11.67 18.79 -8.61
CA ASN A 233 11.24 17.54 -7.97
C ASN A 233 10.61 16.54 -8.96
N ILE A 234 10.64 16.83 -10.25
CA ILE A 234 10.25 15.92 -11.33
C ILE A 234 11.52 15.55 -12.08
N TYR A 235 11.69 14.26 -12.36
CA TYR A 235 12.78 13.77 -13.22
C TYR A 235 12.19 13.23 -14.52
N ASP A 236 12.46 13.90 -15.65
CA ASP A 236 11.83 13.58 -16.94
C ASP A 236 12.71 13.92 -18.17
N TYR A 237 12.10 14.20 -19.32
CA TYR A 237 12.77 14.65 -20.55
C TYR A 237 13.74 15.82 -20.32
N TYR A 238 13.40 16.79 -19.47
CA TYR A 238 14.21 17.98 -19.27
C TYR A 238 15.52 17.69 -18.52
N ASP A 239 15.52 16.67 -17.66
CA ASP A 239 16.74 16.14 -17.05
C ASP A 239 17.51 15.22 -18.00
N ASN A 240 16.80 14.40 -18.77
CA ASN A 240 17.38 13.44 -19.70
C ASN A 240 16.47 13.21 -20.91
N HIS A 241 16.94 13.64 -22.08
CA HIS A 241 16.16 13.68 -23.33
C HIS A 241 15.82 12.30 -23.92
N ASN A 242 16.22 11.19 -23.26
CA ASN A 242 15.80 9.84 -23.62
C ASN A 242 14.44 9.44 -23.02
N TYR A 243 13.91 10.23 -22.08
CA TYR A 243 12.64 9.96 -21.40
C TYR A 243 11.52 10.88 -21.90
N GLY A 244 10.26 10.53 -21.61
CA GLY A 244 9.11 11.37 -21.91
C GLY A 244 8.93 12.49 -20.87
N VAL A 245 8.07 13.46 -21.20
CA VAL A 245 7.71 14.57 -20.31
C VAL A 245 6.70 14.11 -19.25
N VAL A 246 6.80 14.61 -18.03
CA VAL A 246 5.72 14.53 -17.04
C VAL A 246 4.86 15.78 -17.18
N ASP A 247 3.67 15.66 -17.77
CA ASP A 247 2.74 16.78 -17.88
C ASP A 247 2.04 17.00 -16.55
N TYR A 248 2.52 17.99 -15.80
CA TYR A 248 2.00 18.35 -14.49
C TYR A 248 1.01 19.52 -14.52
N THR A 249 0.68 20.06 -15.70
CA THR A 249 -0.14 21.27 -15.84
C THR A 249 -1.52 20.98 -16.43
N PRO A 250 -2.63 21.45 -15.81
CA PRO A 250 -2.68 22.26 -14.60
C PRO A 250 -2.30 21.47 -13.34
N PHE A 251 -1.80 22.14 -12.31
CA PHE A 251 -1.60 21.57 -10.97
C PHE A 251 -2.54 22.22 -9.94
N LEU A 252 -2.78 21.54 -8.82
CA LEU A 252 -3.62 22.07 -7.73
C LEU A 252 -2.90 23.22 -7.01
N GLU A 253 -3.65 24.20 -6.49
CA GLU A 253 -3.06 25.34 -5.75
C GLU A 253 -2.88 25.05 -4.24
N SER A 254 -3.47 23.96 -3.76
CA SER A 254 -3.35 23.49 -2.38
C SER A 254 -3.49 21.98 -2.33
N SER A 255 -3.08 21.39 -1.21
CA SER A 255 -3.34 19.99 -0.87
C SER A 255 -4.81 19.61 -1.10
N TYR A 256 -5.04 18.45 -1.72
CA TYR A 256 -6.38 17.86 -1.78
C TYR A 256 -6.85 17.42 -0.39
N PHE A 257 -5.91 16.98 0.45
CA PHE A 257 -6.13 16.65 1.84
C PHE A 257 -5.83 17.88 2.70
N ASN A 258 -6.73 18.86 2.68
CA ASN A 258 -6.60 20.03 3.55
C ASN A 258 -6.29 19.58 5.00
N GLU A 259 -5.13 19.98 5.52
CA GLU A 259 -4.65 19.65 6.88
C GLU A 259 -5.58 20.18 7.99
N GLY A 260 -6.63 20.93 7.62
CA GLY A 260 -7.69 21.41 8.51
C GLY A 260 -8.80 20.40 8.83
N GLY A 261 -8.67 19.11 8.48
CA GLY A 261 -9.71 18.11 8.77
C GLY A 261 -9.24 16.70 9.10
N ILE A 262 -7.99 16.33 8.84
CA ILE A 262 -7.47 14.99 9.13
C ILE A 262 -6.00 15.15 9.50
N GLY A 263 -5.71 14.94 10.78
CA GLY A 263 -4.43 15.30 11.37
C GLY A 263 -3.23 14.65 10.70
N ASP A 264 -2.25 15.49 10.37
CA ASP A 264 -0.91 15.24 10.88
C ASP A 264 -0.98 15.28 12.41
N LYS A 265 -1.37 14.15 12.99
CA LYS A 265 -1.05 13.82 14.37
C LYS A 265 0.10 12.82 14.33
N SER A 266 1.29 13.35 14.03
CA SER A 266 2.55 12.86 14.60
C SER A 266 2.58 12.87 16.16
N LEU A 267 1.44 13.00 16.86
CA LEU A 267 1.30 12.85 18.30
C LEU A 267 0.00 12.12 18.67
N GLY A 268 0.12 10.86 19.14
CA GLY A 268 -0.83 10.27 20.08
C GLY A 268 -1.78 9.20 19.53
N TRP A 269 -1.23 8.04 19.17
CA TRP A 269 -1.96 6.77 19.25
C TRP A 269 -2.24 6.46 20.73
N LEU A 270 -3.26 7.09 21.32
CA LEU A 270 -3.85 6.56 22.56
C LEU A 270 -4.66 5.32 22.17
N ARG A 271 -3.97 4.16 22.15
CA ARG A 271 -4.61 2.87 22.36
C ARG A 271 -5.41 2.98 23.65
N SER A 272 -6.74 2.90 23.55
CA SER A 272 -7.59 2.70 24.71
C SER A 272 -7.16 1.38 25.35
N ILE A 273 -6.49 1.48 26.50
CA ILE A 273 -6.41 0.42 27.48
C ILE A 273 -7.85 0.10 27.87
N PHE A 274 -8.39 -0.97 27.28
CA PHE A 274 -9.42 -1.79 27.88
C PHE A 274 -9.10 -3.24 27.49
N VAL A 275 -8.15 -3.81 28.24
CA VAL A 275 -8.23 -5.23 28.58
C VAL A 275 -9.00 -5.28 29.91
N PRO A 276 -10.05 -6.09 30.05
CA PRO A 276 -10.81 -6.22 31.29
C PRO A 276 -9.96 -6.69 32.48
#